data_AF-A0AAP9EDC6-F1
#
_entry.id   AF-A0AAP9EDC6-F1
#
_cell.length_a   1.000
_cell.length_b   1.000
_cell.length_c   1.000
_cell.angle_alpha   90.00
_cell.angle_beta   90.00
_cell.angle_gamma   90.00
#
_symmetry.space_group_name_H-M   'P 1'
#
loop_
_entity.id
_entity.type
_entity.pdbx_description
1 polymer ?
#
loop_
_entity_poly.entity_id
_entity_poly.type
_entity_poly.pdbx_seq_one_letter_code
_entity_poly.pdbx_strand_id
1 'polypeptide(L)'
;MSKINHNRTNISLKLFIAIMFVIGFMIFMYPFFANAVNNYVAQREVNSLNQINQKASDKKLKELITANKKKTEENQQLGISPVKNILGTSLKNVPKEDQSYYRQHSLGSIFIPKISLSLPIFDTTTESLLQQGITLLPGSSYPVGGNNTHTVLLGHSGLTSQLLFTNLHKLKIGDKFFFKVYGKRLAYQVVSKKVVLPSNLNDVGIKANEDLATLVTCTPYMINTHRLLITGKRVPLSKSAFDHQEKQTSQYQAKHLLVLLALLVTVLAIICYILKREIIELLAAKRYYLLQFYVYQNHLAVPNLSFRLAQKNGKALFNQQGDMYRATSDKNGQVNFGKLSGGQYKILIENSMTNEKPFCAYVKKLTNKRFYLKKTKRSNYQIIMESNQKND
;
A
#
# COMPACT_ATOMS: atom_id res chain seq x y z
N MET A 1 29.88 -28.77 -25.00
CA MET A 1 28.99 -29.14 -23.87
C MET A 1 29.04 -28.20 -22.65
N SER A 2 30.16 -27.53 -22.34
CA SER A 2 30.31 -26.73 -21.10
C SER A 2 29.46 -25.43 -21.01
N LYS A 3 29.24 -24.72 -22.13
CA LYS A 3 28.53 -23.41 -22.15
C LYS A 3 27.03 -23.50 -21.83
N ILE A 4 26.39 -24.65 -22.07
CA ILE A 4 24.95 -24.86 -21.85
C ILE A 4 24.67 -25.09 -20.36
N ASN A 5 25.53 -25.84 -19.66
CA ASN A 5 25.37 -26.11 -18.22
C ASN A 5 25.62 -24.85 -17.37
N HIS A 6 26.60 -24.02 -17.74
CA HIS A 6 26.86 -22.76 -17.04
C HIS A 6 25.70 -21.74 -17.17
N ASN A 7 24.97 -21.74 -18.28
CA ASN A 7 23.77 -20.91 -18.41
C ASN A 7 22.59 -21.44 -17.60
N ARG A 8 22.37 -22.77 -17.51
CA ARG A 8 21.26 -23.35 -16.75
C ARG A 8 21.35 -23.07 -15.24
N THR A 9 22.55 -23.18 -14.64
CA THR A 9 22.76 -22.90 -13.21
C THR A 9 22.54 -21.42 -12.85
N ASN A 10 22.86 -20.51 -13.76
CA ASN A 10 22.57 -19.09 -13.57
C ASN A 10 21.07 -18.76 -13.59
N ILE A 11 20.24 -19.57 -14.24
CA ILE A 11 18.81 -19.32 -14.35
C ILE A 11 18.01 -19.95 -13.24
N SER A 12 18.35 -21.18 -12.83
CA SER A 12 17.78 -21.75 -11.60
C SER A 12 18.07 -20.83 -10.42
N LEU A 13 19.29 -20.27 -10.33
CA LEU A 13 19.66 -19.30 -9.32
C LEU A 13 18.87 -17.98 -9.45
N LYS A 14 18.76 -17.39 -10.63
CA LYS A 14 17.96 -16.16 -10.83
C LYS A 14 16.48 -16.37 -10.51
N LEU A 15 15.92 -17.53 -10.90
CA LEU A 15 14.54 -17.89 -10.60
C LEU A 15 14.34 -18.07 -9.10
N PHE A 16 15.27 -18.75 -8.43
CA PHE A 16 15.28 -18.88 -6.98
C PHE A 16 15.33 -17.52 -6.28
N ILE A 17 16.23 -16.62 -6.71
CA ILE A 17 16.32 -15.24 -6.17
C ILE A 17 15.01 -14.48 -6.40
N ALA A 18 14.40 -14.59 -7.59
CA ALA A 18 13.12 -13.94 -7.88
C ALA A 18 11.99 -14.48 -6.98
N ILE A 19 11.94 -15.79 -6.74
CA ILE A 19 10.97 -16.43 -5.85
C ILE A 19 11.16 -15.97 -4.40
N MET A 20 12.40 -15.99 -3.90
CA MET A 20 12.73 -15.50 -2.55
C MET A 20 12.33 -14.03 -2.38
N PHE A 21 12.60 -13.20 -3.39
CA PHE A 21 12.19 -11.79 -3.38
C PHE A 21 10.67 -11.64 -3.31
N VAL A 22 9.91 -12.40 -4.10
CA VAL A 22 8.44 -12.36 -4.07
C VAL A 22 7.91 -12.79 -2.70
N ILE A 23 8.45 -13.87 -2.12
CA ILE A 23 8.05 -14.33 -0.79
C ILE A 23 8.32 -13.26 0.26
N GLY A 24 9.54 -12.71 0.28
CA GLY A 24 9.91 -11.64 1.22
C GLY A 24 9.06 -10.39 1.06
N PHE A 25 8.78 -9.99 -0.19
CA PHE A 25 7.89 -8.87 -0.49
C PHE A 25 6.46 -9.11 -0.02
N MET A 26 5.91 -10.31 -0.20
CA MET A 26 4.57 -10.66 0.26
C MET A 26 4.46 -10.62 1.78
N ILE A 27 5.46 -11.16 2.50
CA ILE A 27 5.52 -11.13 3.97
C ILE A 27 5.59 -9.67 4.46
N PHE A 28 6.45 -8.86 3.86
CA PHE A 28 6.58 -7.44 4.19
C PHE A 28 5.30 -6.65 3.92
N MET A 29 4.61 -6.94 2.81
CA MET A 29 3.40 -6.23 2.39
C MET A 29 2.14 -6.67 3.13
N TYR A 30 2.13 -7.88 3.70
CA TYR A 30 0.98 -8.45 4.42
C TYR A 30 0.32 -7.47 5.43
N PRO A 31 1.04 -6.87 6.40
CA PRO A 31 0.41 -5.97 7.37
C PRO A 31 -0.22 -4.72 6.73
N PHE A 32 0.35 -4.20 5.66
CA PHE A 32 -0.20 -3.04 4.94
C PHE A 32 -1.50 -3.40 4.22
N PHE A 33 -1.53 -4.55 3.54
CA PHE A 33 -2.73 -5.05 2.87
C PHE A 33 -3.83 -5.44 3.85
N ALA A 34 -3.49 -6.21 4.89
CA ALA A 34 -4.44 -6.62 5.92
C ALA A 34 -5.11 -5.39 6.56
N ASN A 35 -4.31 -4.39 6.95
CA ASN A 35 -4.83 -3.14 7.50
C ASN A 35 -5.71 -2.36 6.50
N ALA A 36 -5.29 -2.25 5.23
CA ALA A 36 -6.08 -1.56 4.20
C ALA A 36 -7.43 -2.25 3.93
N VAL A 37 -7.44 -3.59 3.87
CA VAL A 37 -8.68 -4.38 3.74
C VAL A 37 -9.57 -4.20 4.96
N ASN A 38 -9.02 -4.32 6.16
CA ASN A 38 -9.79 -4.22 7.40
C ASN A 38 -10.42 -2.84 7.57
N ASN A 39 -9.69 -1.75 7.25
CA ASN A 39 -10.26 -0.40 7.27
C ASN A 39 -11.33 -0.20 6.19
N TYR A 40 -11.18 -0.80 5.01
CA TYR A 40 -12.18 -0.73 3.95
C TYR A 40 -13.46 -1.50 4.32
N VAL A 41 -13.33 -2.69 4.91
CA VAL A 41 -14.47 -3.49 5.40
C VAL A 41 -15.19 -2.74 6.53
N ALA A 42 -14.45 -2.24 7.52
CA ALA A 42 -15.01 -1.46 8.62
C ALA A 42 -15.75 -0.20 8.13
N GLN A 43 -15.22 0.49 7.11
CA GLN A 43 -15.89 1.63 6.50
C GLN A 43 -17.23 1.24 5.84
N ARG A 44 -17.28 0.09 5.16
CA ARG A 44 -18.54 -0.40 4.57
C ARG A 44 -19.57 -0.75 5.63
N GLU A 45 -19.12 -1.39 6.71
CA GLU A 45 -19.98 -1.72 7.84
C GLU A 45 -20.55 -0.46 8.50
N VAL A 46 -19.71 0.56 8.76
CA VAL A 46 -20.14 1.88 9.25
C VAL A 46 -21.21 2.49 8.34
N ASN A 47 -21.03 2.44 7.01
CA ASN A 47 -22.01 2.99 6.08
C ASN A 47 -23.35 2.24 6.15
N SER A 48 -23.31 0.92 6.23
CA SER A 48 -24.51 0.07 6.37
C SER A 48 -25.25 0.34 7.69
N LEU A 49 -24.53 0.36 8.81
CA LEU A 49 -25.09 0.65 10.14
C LEU A 49 -25.68 2.06 10.22
N ASN A 50 -25.00 3.05 9.65
CA ASN A 50 -25.51 4.42 9.60
C ASN A 50 -26.82 4.51 8.78
N GLN A 51 -26.96 3.76 7.69
CA GLN A 51 -28.20 3.73 6.90
C GLN A 51 -29.35 3.07 7.67
N ILE A 52 -29.08 1.99 8.40
CA ILE A 52 -30.07 1.31 9.25
C ILE A 52 -30.51 2.24 10.39
N ASN A 53 -29.56 2.82 11.12
CA ASN A 53 -29.82 3.69 12.26
C ASN A 53 -30.53 4.99 11.87
N GLN A 54 -30.38 5.45 10.62
CA GLN A 54 -31.09 6.63 10.14
C GLN A 54 -32.60 6.42 10.03
N LYS A 55 -33.05 5.20 9.69
CA LYS A 55 -34.48 4.85 9.57
C LYS A 55 -35.20 4.75 10.93
N ALA A 56 -34.47 4.46 12.01
CA ALA A 56 -34.99 4.34 13.38
C ALA A 56 -34.68 5.58 14.25
N SER A 57 -34.24 6.68 13.64
CA SER A 57 -33.43 7.71 14.31
C SER A 57 -34.14 8.46 15.44
N ASP A 58 -35.31 9.04 15.19
CA ASP A 58 -35.88 10.02 16.14
C ASP A 58 -36.29 9.41 17.49
N LYS A 59 -36.91 8.21 17.46
CA LYS A 59 -37.34 7.53 18.69
C LYS A 59 -36.13 7.14 19.53
N LYS A 60 -35.14 6.48 18.93
CA LYS A 60 -33.96 5.99 19.65
C LYS A 60 -33.09 7.15 20.14
N LEU A 61 -32.95 8.21 19.34
CA LEU A 61 -32.24 9.41 19.74
C LEU A 61 -32.86 10.07 20.98
N LYS A 62 -34.19 10.21 21.02
CA LYS A 62 -34.92 10.74 22.20
C LYS A 62 -34.70 9.86 23.43
N GLU A 63 -34.75 8.54 23.27
CA GLU A 63 -34.50 7.57 24.34
C GLU A 63 -33.10 7.75 24.96
N LEU A 64 -32.06 7.85 24.12
CA LEU A 64 -30.68 8.05 24.58
C LEU A 64 -30.47 9.41 25.27
N ILE A 65 -31.12 10.47 24.79
CA ILE A 65 -31.08 11.79 25.42
C ILE A 65 -31.73 11.75 26.80
N THR A 66 -32.89 11.11 26.93
CA THR A 66 -33.56 10.93 28.23
C THR A 66 -32.72 10.08 29.18
N ALA A 67 -32.10 9.01 28.69
CA ALA A 67 -31.18 8.20 29.47
C ALA A 67 -29.96 8.99 29.97
N ASN A 68 -29.42 9.89 29.15
CA ASN A 68 -28.35 10.79 29.58
C ASN A 68 -28.79 11.72 30.71
N LYS A 69 -29.99 12.32 30.62
CA LYS A 69 -30.53 13.19 31.68
C LYS A 69 -30.63 12.45 33.02
N LYS A 70 -31.14 11.22 33.01
CA LYS A 70 -31.22 10.37 34.22
C LYS A 70 -29.84 10.10 34.82
N LYS A 71 -28.84 9.74 34.00
CA LYS A 71 -27.46 9.53 34.46
C LYS A 71 -26.85 10.77 35.11
N THR A 72 -27.18 11.95 34.58
CA THR A 72 -26.75 13.22 35.16
C THR A 72 -27.41 13.47 36.52
N GLU A 73 -28.72 13.19 36.65
CA GLU A 73 -29.48 13.36 37.90
C GLU A 73 -29.02 12.40 39.00
N GLU A 74 -28.73 11.15 38.64
CA GLU A 74 -28.23 10.12 39.57
C GLU A 74 -26.77 10.36 40.03
N ASN A 75 -26.09 11.35 39.44
CA ASN A 75 -24.68 11.67 39.68
C ASN A 75 -23.79 10.40 39.67
N GLN A 76 -24.08 9.49 38.73
CA GLN A 76 -23.42 8.19 38.62
C GLN A 76 -21.91 8.39 38.47
N GLN A 77 -21.16 8.08 39.52
CA GLN A 77 -19.71 8.04 39.42
C GLN A 77 -19.31 6.92 38.46
N LEU A 78 -18.50 7.27 37.46
CA LEU A 78 -17.94 6.28 36.55
C LEU A 78 -17.02 5.36 37.33
N GLY A 79 -17.47 4.11 37.52
CA GLY A 79 -16.67 3.10 38.19
C GLY A 79 -15.34 2.90 37.48
N ILE A 80 -14.26 2.83 38.26
CA ILE A 80 -12.88 2.58 37.79
C ILE A 80 -12.69 1.10 37.39
N SER A 81 -13.50 0.21 37.95
CA SER A 81 -13.40 -1.25 37.81
C SER A 81 -13.53 -1.81 36.37
N PRO A 82 -14.44 -1.32 35.50
CA PRO A 82 -14.62 -1.86 34.15
C PRO A 82 -13.38 -1.68 33.26
N VAL A 83 -12.74 -0.50 33.24
CA VAL A 83 -11.66 -0.20 32.28
C VAL A 83 -10.39 -1.00 32.56
N LYS A 84 -10.08 -1.29 33.83
CA LYS A 84 -8.91 -2.08 34.22
C LYS A 84 -9.02 -3.52 33.73
N ASN A 85 -10.18 -4.14 33.94
CA ASN A 85 -10.42 -5.52 33.52
C ASN A 85 -10.52 -5.60 32.00
N ILE A 86 -11.35 -4.77 31.36
CA ILE A 86 -11.70 -4.86 29.95
C ILE A 86 -10.54 -4.58 28.98
N LEU A 87 -9.66 -3.61 29.26
CA LEU A 87 -8.52 -3.33 28.38
C LEU A 87 -7.27 -4.15 28.73
N GLY A 88 -7.31 -4.92 29.83
CA GLY A 88 -6.20 -5.71 30.35
C GLY A 88 -6.40 -7.22 30.24
N THR A 89 -7.60 -7.69 29.91
CA THR A 89 -7.91 -9.12 29.76
C THR A 89 -7.25 -9.71 28.52
N SER A 90 -6.80 -10.96 28.66
CA SER A 90 -6.12 -11.70 27.60
C SER A 90 -7.10 -12.01 26.47
N LEU A 91 -6.72 -11.70 25.22
CA LEU A 91 -7.51 -11.95 23.99
C LEU A 91 -7.76 -13.45 23.68
N LYS A 92 -7.42 -14.36 24.60
CA LYS A 92 -7.65 -15.80 24.44
C LYS A 92 -9.10 -16.11 24.79
N ASN A 93 -9.80 -16.77 23.87
CA ASN A 93 -11.19 -17.25 24.01
C ASN A 93 -12.27 -16.17 23.97
N VAL A 94 -12.12 -15.16 23.10
CA VAL A 94 -13.22 -14.23 22.82
C VAL A 94 -14.32 -14.94 22.03
N PRO A 95 -15.59 -14.94 22.50
CA PRO A 95 -16.70 -15.54 21.78
C PRO A 95 -16.84 -14.95 20.37
N LYS A 96 -17.07 -15.81 19.38
CA LYS A 96 -17.41 -15.37 18.02
C LYS A 96 -18.90 -15.07 17.96
N GLU A 97 -19.24 -13.81 18.17
CA GLU A 97 -20.61 -13.32 18.02
C GLU A 97 -21.02 -13.25 16.53
N ASP A 98 -22.32 -13.35 16.28
CA ASP A 98 -22.87 -13.24 14.93
C ASP A 98 -23.02 -11.77 14.49
N GLN A 99 -23.36 -11.57 13.21
CA GLN A 99 -23.59 -10.23 12.66
C GLN A 99 -24.83 -9.54 13.23
N SER A 100 -25.78 -10.27 13.82
CA SER A 100 -26.98 -9.68 14.41
C SER A 100 -26.66 -9.01 15.74
N TYR A 101 -25.78 -9.63 16.54
CA TYR A 101 -25.28 -9.10 17.80
C TYR A 101 -24.58 -7.75 17.63
N TYR A 102 -23.65 -7.62 16.66
CA TYR A 102 -22.97 -6.35 16.39
C TYR A 102 -23.94 -5.26 15.93
N ARG A 103 -24.92 -5.62 15.08
CA ARG A 103 -25.95 -4.68 14.63
C ARG A 103 -26.82 -4.18 15.78
N GLN A 104 -27.21 -5.06 16.69
CA GLN A 104 -28.05 -4.72 17.84
C GLN A 104 -27.38 -3.70 18.78
N HIS A 105 -26.08 -3.87 19.03
CA HIS A 105 -25.31 -3.00 19.93
C HIS A 105 -24.80 -1.72 19.25
N SER A 106 -24.97 -1.56 17.93
CA SER A 106 -24.47 -0.41 17.18
C SER A 106 -25.28 0.87 17.43
N LEU A 107 -24.63 1.89 17.99
CA LEU A 107 -25.18 3.24 18.15
C LEU A 107 -24.98 4.11 16.91
N GLY A 108 -23.89 3.88 16.19
CA GLY A 108 -23.45 4.78 15.12
C GLY A 108 -21.96 4.66 14.86
N SER A 109 -21.30 5.77 14.62
CA SER A 109 -19.88 5.79 14.22
C SER A 109 -19.11 6.99 14.72
N ILE A 110 -17.79 6.79 14.88
CA ILE A 110 -16.80 7.82 15.18
C ILE A 110 -15.91 8.04 13.96
N PHE A 111 -15.60 9.31 13.69
CA PHE A 111 -14.68 9.73 12.63
C PHE A 111 -13.57 10.59 13.21
N ILE A 112 -12.31 10.28 12.88
CA ILE A 112 -11.14 11.06 13.29
C ILE A 112 -10.26 11.32 12.06
N PRO A 113 -10.50 12.43 11.33
CA PRO A 113 -9.84 12.68 10.04
C PRO A 113 -8.32 12.70 10.11
N LYS A 114 -7.75 13.22 11.21
CA LYS A 114 -6.29 13.35 11.41
C LYS A 114 -5.54 12.01 11.30
N ILE A 115 -6.21 10.91 11.65
CA ILE A 115 -5.64 9.56 11.63
C ILE A 115 -6.43 8.64 10.69
N SER A 116 -7.25 9.23 9.80
CA SER A 116 -8.12 8.53 8.85
C SER A 116 -9.00 7.44 9.50
N LEU A 117 -9.43 7.64 10.75
CA LEU A 117 -10.23 6.65 11.47
C LEU A 117 -11.71 6.80 11.15
N SER A 118 -12.38 5.69 10.88
CA SER A 118 -13.84 5.58 10.81
C SER A 118 -14.27 4.21 11.32
N LEU A 119 -14.95 4.16 12.46
CA LEU A 119 -15.31 2.91 13.15
C LEU A 119 -16.70 2.96 13.75
N PRO A 120 -17.38 1.81 13.91
CA PRO A 120 -18.65 1.75 14.61
C PRO A 120 -18.45 2.06 16.10
N ILE A 121 -19.50 2.61 16.71
CA ILE A 121 -19.62 2.79 18.16
C ILE A 121 -20.66 1.80 18.67
N PHE A 122 -20.28 0.96 19.63
CA PHE A 122 -21.17 0.04 20.33
C PHE A 122 -21.60 0.61 21.69
N ASP A 123 -22.82 0.28 22.11
CA ASP A 123 -23.49 0.81 23.30
C ASP A 123 -23.01 0.24 24.64
N THR A 124 -22.29 -0.86 24.60
CA THR A 124 -21.68 -1.51 25.75
C THR A 124 -20.27 -1.98 25.41
N THR A 125 -19.53 -2.41 26.42
CA THR A 125 -18.19 -2.95 26.23
C THR A 125 -18.12 -4.42 26.60
N THR A 126 -17.80 -5.24 25.61
CA THR A 126 -17.38 -6.64 25.73
C THR A 126 -16.12 -6.85 24.89
N GLU A 127 -15.37 -7.92 25.14
CA GLU A 127 -14.18 -8.26 24.34
C GLU A 127 -14.51 -8.43 22.86
N SER A 128 -15.66 -9.05 22.53
CA SER A 128 -16.09 -9.24 21.14
C SER A 128 -16.38 -7.90 20.45
N LEU A 129 -17.05 -6.95 21.11
CA LEU A 129 -17.33 -5.63 20.56
C LEU A 129 -16.05 -4.77 20.45
N LEU A 130 -15.16 -4.84 21.44
CA LEU A 130 -13.92 -4.06 21.47
C LEU A 130 -12.92 -4.52 20.41
N GLN A 131 -13.01 -5.77 19.94
CA GLN A 131 -12.24 -6.26 18.79
C GLN A 131 -12.78 -5.75 17.45
N GLN A 132 -14.07 -5.44 17.34
CA GLN A 132 -14.70 -4.99 16.09
C GLN A 132 -14.80 -3.47 15.96
N GLY A 133 -14.68 -2.71 17.04
CA GLY A 133 -14.89 -1.27 17.00
C GLY A 133 -14.63 -0.55 18.31
N ILE A 134 -15.31 0.58 18.46
CA ILE A 134 -15.19 1.45 19.62
C ILE A 134 -16.39 1.21 20.52
N THR A 135 -16.20 1.09 21.82
CA THR A 135 -17.27 0.75 22.75
C THR A 135 -17.53 1.87 23.74
N LEU A 136 -18.77 2.00 24.20
CA LEU A 136 -19.13 2.92 25.27
C LEU A 136 -18.73 2.34 26.63
N LEU A 137 -18.05 3.15 27.45
CA LEU A 137 -17.82 2.81 28.86
C LEU A 137 -19.16 2.73 29.60
N PRO A 138 -19.52 1.59 30.21
CA PRO A 138 -20.73 1.48 31.00
C PRO A 138 -20.79 2.56 32.10
N GLY A 139 -21.95 3.18 32.26
CA GLY A 139 -22.16 4.32 33.17
C GLY A 139 -21.89 5.70 32.54
N SER A 140 -21.13 5.81 31.45
CA SER A 140 -20.90 7.11 30.79
C SER A 140 -22.10 7.57 29.97
N SER A 141 -22.12 8.87 29.62
CA SER A 141 -23.18 9.42 28.77
C SER A 141 -23.11 8.84 27.36
N TYR A 142 -24.25 8.48 26.79
CA TYR A 142 -24.35 8.10 25.38
C TYR A 142 -23.84 9.23 24.46
N PRO A 143 -23.25 8.89 23.28
CA PRO A 143 -22.64 9.82 22.32
C PRO A 143 -23.68 10.66 21.53
N VAL A 144 -24.64 11.25 22.23
CA VAL A 144 -25.70 12.11 21.67
C VAL A 144 -25.52 13.58 22.08
N GLY A 145 -24.52 13.87 22.93
CA GLY A 145 -24.18 15.20 23.44
C GLY A 145 -25.27 15.82 24.33
N GLY A 146 -25.10 17.11 24.62
CA GLY A 146 -25.97 17.88 25.51
C GLY A 146 -25.22 18.40 26.74
N ASN A 147 -25.75 19.44 27.38
CA ASN A 147 -25.14 19.96 28.61
C ASN A 147 -25.14 18.90 29.72
N ASN A 148 -24.11 18.94 30.56
CA ASN A 148 -23.92 18.00 31.66
C ASN A 148 -23.77 16.54 31.16
N THR A 149 -23.07 16.35 30.04
CA THR A 149 -22.78 15.03 29.50
C THR A 149 -21.28 14.81 29.33
N HIS A 150 -20.84 13.59 29.59
CA HIS A 150 -19.48 13.15 29.31
C HIS A 150 -19.50 11.72 28.76
N THR A 151 -19.34 11.59 27.45
CA THR A 151 -19.20 10.30 26.78
C THR A 151 -17.79 9.78 26.92
N VAL A 152 -17.62 8.53 27.31
CA VAL A 152 -16.30 7.89 27.37
C VAL A 152 -16.28 6.68 26.45
N LEU A 153 -15.42 6.73 25.44
CA LEU A 153 -15.30 5.68 24.43
C LEU A 153 -13.98 4.94 24.59
N LEU A 154 -14.04 3.61 24.55
CA LEU A 154 -12.92 2.71 24.71
C LEU A 154 -12.54 2.09 23.36
N GLY A 155 -11.25 1.88 23.14
CA GLY A 155 -10.74 1.13 21.98
C GLY A 155 -9.36 0.57 22.25
N HIS A 156 -9.03 -0.61 21.70
CA HIS A 156 -7.69 -1.16 21.84
C HIS A 156 -6.62 -0.33 21.11
N SER A 157 -5.38 -0.53 21.56
CA SER A 157 -4.16 -0.07 20.92
C SER A 157 -3.27 -1.29 20.71
N GLY A 158 -2.75 -1.46 19.49
CA GLY A 158 -1.87 -2.56 19.13
C GLY A 158 -2.52 -3.92 18.91
N LEU A 159 -3.80 -3.96 18.50
CA LEU A 159 -4.37 -5.22 18.02
C LEU A 159 -3.70 -5.66 16.72
N THR A 160 -3.44 -6.96 16.60
CA THR A 160 -2.81 -7.54 15.39
C THR A 160 -3.76 -7.56 14.20
N SER A 161 -5.07 -7.64 14.43
CA SER A 161 -6.07 -7.67 13.35
C SER A 161 -6.51 -6.27 12.92
N GLN A 162 -6.54 -5.25 13.78
CA GLN A 162 -7.07 -3.92 13.43
C GLN A 162 -6.40 -2.80 14.22
N LEU A 163 -6.24 -1.63 13.60
CA LEU A 163 -5.57 -0.49 14.25
C LEU A 163 -6.40 0.13 15.39
N LEU A 164 -7.73 0.24 15.27
CA LEU A 164 -8.58 0.89 16.29
C LEU A 164 -7.97 2.22 16.79
N PHE A 165 -7.77 2.38 18.11
CA PHE A 165 -7.18 3.58 18.71
C PHE A 165 -5.65 3.56 18.79
N THR A 166 -4.95 2.65 18.10
CA THR A 166 -3.47 2.59 18.06
C THR A 166 -2.83 3.95 17.73
N ASN A 167 -3.41 4.69 16.78
CA ASN A 167 -2.89 5.98 16.33
C ASN A 167 -3.41 7.19 17.13
N LEU A 168 -4.17 6.99 18.21
CA LEU A 168 -4.79 8.06 18.98
C LEU A 168 -3.76 9.02 19.60
N HIS A 169 -2.55 8.53 19.88
CA HIS A 169 -1.41 9.33 20.33
C HIS A 169 -0.96 10.42 19.33
N LYS A 170 -1.36 10.34 18.05
CA LYS A 170 -1.05 11.36 17.04
C LYS A 170 -1.93 12.61 17.14
N LEU A 171 -3.04 12.53 17.89
CA LEU A 171 -3.89 13.68 18.14
C LEU A 171 -3.20 14.69 19.06
N LYS A 172 -3.46 15.96 18.77
CA LYS A 172 -3.00 17.14 19.50
C LYS A 172 -4.20 18.00 19.91
N ILE A 173 -3.99 18.89 20.87
CA ILE A 173 -4.96 19.93 21.22
C ILE A 173 -5.31 20.72 19.96
N GLY A 174 -6.61 20.96 19.72
CA GLY A 174 -7.14 21.61 18.52
C GLY A 174 -7.57 20.65 17.40
N ASP A 175 -7.10 19.39 17.39
CA ASP A 175 -7.61 18.40 16.44
C ASP A 175 -9.09 18.10 16.69
N LYS A 176 -9.81 17.64 15.67
CA LYS A 176 -11.25 17.36 15.75
C LYS A 176 -11.57 15.88 15.53
N PHE A 177 -12.59 15.41 16.24
CA PHE A 177 -13.24 14.13 16.01
C PHE A 177 -14.76 14.31 16.03
N PHE A 178 -15.46 13.34 15.44
CA PHE A 178 -16.87 13.48 15.13
C PHE A 178 -17.64 12.22 15.46
N PHE A 179 -18.90 12.39 15.85
CA PHE A 179 -19.85 11.28 16.03
C PHE A 179 -21.00 11.41 15.05
N LYS A 180 -21.47 10.27 14.56
CA LYS A 180 -22.72 10.13 13.79
C LYS A 180 -23.55 9.05 14.47
N VAL A 181 -24.61 9.44 15.15
CA VAL A 181 -25.40 8.57 16.02
C VAL A 181 -26.86 8.83 15.75
N TYR A 182 -27.57 7.82 15.23
CA TYR A 182 -28.99 7.92 14.85
C TYR A 182 -29.34 9.22 14.09
N GLY A 183 -28.59 9.52 13.01
CA GLY A 183 -28.80 10.73 12.19
C GLY A 183 -28.25 12.04 12.78
N LYS A 184 -27.96 12.10 14.08
CA LYS A 184 -27.33 13.26 14.72
C LYS A 184 -25.83 13.28 14.47
N ARG A 185 -25.31 14.45 14.12
CA ARG A 185 -23.88 14.69 13.87
C ARG A 185 -23.30 15.62 14.92
N LEU A 186 -22.21 15.22 15.53
CA LEU A 186 -21.57 15.94 16.64
C LEU A 186 -20.09 16.14 16.31
N ALA A 187 -19.53 17.29 16.71
CA ALA A 187 -18.12 17.61 16.52
C ALA A 187 -17.51 18.00 17.85
N TYR A 188 -16.35 17.43 18.14
CA TYR A 188 -15.58 17.72 19.34
C TYR A 188 -14.18 18.16 18.94
N GLN A 189 -13.66 19.16 19.62
CA GLN A 189 -12.29 19.62 19.48
C GLN A 189 -11.50 19.18 20.71
N VAL A 190 -10.34 18.56 20.49
CA VAL A 190 -9.45 18.09 21.56
C VAL A 190 -8.99 19.29 22.38
N VAL A 191 -9.25 19.23 23.68
CA VAL A 191 -8.85 20.25 24.66
C VAL A 191 -7.85 19.71 25.67
N SER A 192 -7.77 18.39 25.83
CA SER A 192 -6.87 17.75 26.78
C SER A 192 -6.35 16.41 26.25
N LYS A 193 -5.09 16.11 26.60
CA LYS A 193 -4.41 14.86 26.33
C LYS A 193 -3.62 14.47 27.58
N LYS A 194 -3.98 13.34 28.19
CA LYS A 194 -3.37 12.88 29.44
C LYS A 194 -2.97 11.41 29.36
N VAL A 195 -1.89 11.06 30.05
CA VAL A 195 -1.50 9.68 30.32
C VAL A 195 -1.71 9.43 31.80
N VAL A 196 -2.50 8.42 32.14
CA VAL A 196 -2.90 8.11 33.51
C VAL A 196 -2.70 6.63 33.82
N LEU A 197 -2.64 6.30 35.11
CA LEU A 197 -2.68 4.90 35.53
C LEU A 197 -4.06 4.29 35.24
N PRO A 198 -4.15 2.97 34.98
CA PRO A 198 -5.44 2.30 34.73
C PRO A 198 -6.45 2.46 35.89
N SER A 199 -5.95 2.67 37.11
CA SER A 199 -6.76 2.94 38.31
C SER A 199 -7.20 4.39 38.47
N ASN A 200 -6.74 5.31 37.62
CA ASN A 200 -7.02 6.74 37.76
C ASN A 200 -7.81 7.26 36.55
N LEU A 201 -9.14 7.19 36.66
CA LEU A 201 -10.08 7.69 35.66
C LEU A 201 -10.96 8.81 36.21
N ASN A 202 -10.54 9.47 37.29
CA ASN A 202 -11.30 10.55 37.92
C ASN A 202 -11.54 11.73 36.95
N ASP A 203 -10.66 11.89 35.95
CA ASP A 203 -10.75 12.91 34.92
C ASP A 203 -11.92 12.74 33.92
N VAL A 204 -12.61 11.59 33.91
CA VAL A 204 -13.69 11.33 32.94
C VAL A 204 -15.11 11.54 33.48
N GLY A 205 -15.26 12.07 34.70
CA GLY A 205 -16.57 12.40 35.28
C GLY A 205 -17.33 13.50 34.52
N ILE A 206 -18.65 13.54 34.70
CA ILE A 206 -19.50 14.60 34.14
C ILE A 206 -19.10 15.94 34.79
N LYS A 207 -18.99 16.99 33.96
CA LYS A 207 -18.75 18.35 34.41
C LYS A 207 -19.97 19.23 34.14
N ALA A 208 -20.32 20.04 35.14
CA ALA A 208 -21.45 20.96 35.04
C ALA A 208 -21.24 21.93 33.87
N ASN A 209 -22.30 22.15 33.09
CA ASN A 209 -22.37 23.01 31.92
C ASN A 209 -21.40 22.65 30.78
N GLU A 210 -20.91 21.41 30.74
CA GLU A 210 -20.05 20.93 29.65
C GLU A 210 -20.69 19.77 28.87
N ASP A 211 -20.35 19.68 27.58
CA ASP A 211 -20.59 18.54 26.69
C ASP A 211 -19.21 18.02 26.26
N LEU A 212 -18.79 16.92 26.89
CA LEU A 212 -17.45 16.35 26.75
C LEU A 212 -17.49 14.95 26.14
N ALA A 213 -16.41 14.60 25.45
CA ALA A 213 -16.18 13.24 25.01
C ALA A 213 -14.70 12.87 25.21
N THR A 214 -14.43 11.75 25.89
CA THR A 214 -13.08 11.23 26.08
C THR A 214 -12.89 9.91 25.34
N LEU A 215 -11.83 9.85 24.54
CA LEU A 215 -11.37 8.64 23.86
C LEU A 215 -10.24 8.02 24.70
N VAL A 216 -10.40 6.75 25.08
CA VAL A 216 -9.50 6.04 25.98
C VAL A 216 -8.88 4.83 25.27
N THR A 217 -7.56 4.71 25.38
CA THR A 217 -6.84 3.52 24.89
C THR A 217 -5.64 3.16 25.77
N CYS A 218 -5.05 1.99 25.57
CA CYS A 218 -3.82 1.58 26.24
C CYS A 218 -2.59 2.30 25.67
N THR A 219 -1.62 2.58 26.55
CA THR A 219 -0.33 3.18 26.20
C THR A 219 0.74 2.79 27.24
N PRO A 220 2.05 2.82 26.95
CA PRO A 220 2.67 2.89 25.62
C PRO A 220 2.32 1.69 24.74
N TYR A 221 2.50 1.83 23.43
CA TYR A 221 2.23 0.78 22.45
C TYR A 221 2.91 -0.54 22.84
N MET A 222 2.18 -1.65 22.79
CA MET A 222 2.60 -3.02 23.18
C MET A 222 2.90 -3.24 24.67
N ILE A 223 3.07 -2.19 25.47
CA ILE A 223 3.37 -2.27 26.91
C ILE A 223 2.09 -2.14 27.75
N ASN A 224 1.18 -1.24 27.35
CA ASN A 224 -0.18 -1.10 27.90
C ASN A 224 -0.28 -0.84 29.43
N THR A 225 0.79 -0.33 30.05
CA THR A 225 0.86 -0.05 31.50
C THR A 225 0.01 1.14 31.95
N HIS A 226 -0.31 2.04 31.02
CA HIS A 226 -1.06 3.26 31.26
C HIS A 226 -2.27 3.37 30.31
N ARG A 227 -3.06 4.42 30.49
CA ARG A 227 -4.16 4.80 29.62
C ARG A 227 -3.91 6.18 29.03
N LEU A 228 -4.12 6.30 27.73
CA LEU A 228 -4.13 7.58 27.02
C LEU A 228 -5.58 8.07 26.95
N LEU A 229 -5.83 9.26 27.49
CA LEU A 229 -7.11 9.96 27.47
C LEU A 229 -6.99 11.16 26.52
N ILE A 230 -7.81 11.17 25.48
CA ILE A 230 -8.01 12.34 24.62
C ILE A 230 -9.41 12.89 24.87
N THR A 231 -9.49 14.03 25.55
CA THR A 231 -10.77 14.67 25.86
C THR A 231 -11.03 15.81 24.88
N GLY A 232 -12.18 15.77 24.24
CA GLY A 232 -12.70 16.85 23.41
C GLY A 232 -13.90 17.54 24.05
N LYS A 233 -14.03 18.83 23.77
CA LYS A 233 -15.20 19.64 24.11
C LYS A 233 -16.04 19.88 22.88
N ARG A 234 -17.36 19.88 23.04
CA ARG A 234 -18.30 20.11 21.95
C ARG A 234 -18.05 21.44 21.27
N VAL A 235 -18.04 21.42 19.93
CA VAL A 235 -17.95 22.63 19.10
C VAL A 235 -19.09 22.67 18.08
N PRO A 236 -19.50 23.88 17.62
CA PRO A 236 -20.44 24.02 16.53
C PRO A 236 -19.98 23.26 15.28
N LEU A 237 -20.92 22.62 14.60
CA LEU A 237 -20.65 21.82 13.42
C LEU A 237 -21.28 22.45 12.18
N SER A 238 -20.46 22.80 11.21
CA SER A 238 -20.94 23.11 9.86
C SER A 238 -21.27 21.81 9.13
N LYS A 239 -22.49 21.70 8.59
CA LYS A 239 -22.96 20.51 7.87
C LYS A 239 -22.05 20.17 6.68
N SER A 240 -21.63 21.18 5.92
CA SER A 240 -20.74 20.99 4.75
C SER A 240 -19.35 20.51 5.15
N ALA A 241 -18.81 21.00 6.27
CA ALA A 241 -17.50 20.57 6.78
C ALA A 241 -17.52 19.09 7.22
N PHE A 242 -18.60 18.66 7.90
CA PHE A 242 -18.77 17.26 8.30
C PHE A 242 -18.87 16.34 7.09
N ASP A 243 -19.76 16.64 6.15
CA ASP A 243 -20.00 15.80 4.97
C ASP A 243 -18.72 15.67 4.13
N HIS A 244 -17.96 16.76 4.00
CA HIS A 244 -16.67 16.75 3.33
C HIS A 244 -15.64 15.88 4.05
N GLN A 245 -15.52 15.98 5.37
CA GLN A 245 -14.57 15.18 6.16
C GLN A 245 -14.93 13.69 6.21
N GLU A 246 -16.22 13.35 6.34
CA GLU A 246 -16.71 11.96 6.27
C GLU A 246 -16.38 11.35 4.90
N LYS A 247 -16.72 12.06 3.82
CA LYS A 247 -16.46 11.61 2.45
C LYS A 247 -14.97 11.47 2.16
N GLN A 248 -14.15 12.43 2.58
CA GLN A 248 -12.69 12.35 2.41
C GLN A 248 -12.10 11.15 3.14
N THR A 249 -12.52 10.89 4.38
CA THR A 249 -12.04 9.74 5.17
C THR A 249 -12.44 8.42 4.51
N SER A 250 -13.69 8.30 4.07
CA SER A 250 -14.19 7.10 3.38
C SER A 250 -13.46 6.87 2.04
N GLN A 251 -13.28 7.91 1.24
CA GLN A 251 -12.55 7.82 -0.03
C GLN A 251 -11.07 7.53 0.16
N TYR A 252 -10.45 8.06 1.22
CA TYR A 252 -9.05 7.79 1.54
C TYR A 252 -8.82 6.28 1.74
N GLN A 253 -9.69 5.61 2.51
CA GLN A 253 -9.55 4.17 2.76
C GLN A 253 -9.64 3.34 1.47
N ALA A 254 -10.61 3.63 0.60
CA ALA A 254 -10.74 2.96 -0.69
C ALA A 254 -9.56 3.24 -1.63
N LYS A 255 -9.13 4.50 -1.74
CA LYS A 255 -7.98 4.90 -2.57
C LYS A 255 -6.69 4.25 -2.08
N HIS A 256 -6.47 4.21 -0.77
CA HIS A 256 -5.29 3.60 -0.17
C HIS A 256 -5.19 2.10 -0.53
N LEU A 257 -6.30 1.36 -0.45
CA LEU A 257 -6.35 -0.04 -0.89
C LEU A 257 -6.04 -0.20 -2.39
N LEU A 258 -6.61 0.67 -3.24
CA LEU A 258 -6.35 0.64 -4.68
C LEU A 258 -4.88 0.94 -5.02
N VAL A 259 -4.25 1.89 -4.33
CA VAL A 259 -2.83 2.22 -4.51
C VAL A 259 -1.94 1.03 -4.16
N LEU A 260 -2.24 0.32 -3.05
CA LEU A 260 -1.49 -0.89 -2.68
C LEU A 260 -1.66 -2.00 -3.71
N LEU A 261 -2.89 -2.25 -4.18
CA LEU A 261 -3.16 -3.23 -5.24
C LEU A 261 -2.43 -2.88 -6.54
N ALA A 262 -2.45 -1.61 -6.95
CA ALA A 262 -1.73 -1.14 -8.13
C ALA A 262 -0.21 -1.33 -7.99
N LEU A 263 0.35 -1.05 -6.81
CA LEU A 263 1.76 -1.29 -6.50
C LEU A 263 2.11 -2.78 -6.64
N LEU A 264 1.31 -3.67 -6.03
CA LEU A 264 1.51 -5.12 -6.11
C LEU A 264 1.48 -5.61 -7.56
N VAL A 265 0.48 -5.21 -8.34
CA VAL A 265 0.37 -5.56 -9.77
C VAL A 265 1.57 -5.05 -10.56
N THR A 266 2.02 -3.82 -10.29
CA THR A 266 3.17 -3.22 -10.98
C THR A 266 4.45 -4.01 -10.70
N VAL A 267 4.71 -4.37 -9.43
CA VAL A 267 5.87 -5.17 -9.04
C VAL A 267 5.82 -6.55 -9.70
N LEU A 268 4.67 -7.23 -9.67
CA LEU A 268 4.50 -8.53 -10.32
C LEU A 268 4.70 -8.44 -11.84
N ALA A 269 4.18 -7.40 -12.50
CA ALA A 269 4.36 -7.18 -13.93
C ALA A 269 5.84 -6.99 -14.31
N ILE A 270 6.61 -6.25 -13.51
CA ILE A 270 8.05 -6.06 -13.69
C ILE A 270 8.78 -7.40 -13.57
N ILE A 271 8.45 -8.21 -12.55
CA ILE A 271 9.04 -9.54 -12.34
C ILE A 271 8.71 -10.46 -13.52
N CYS A 272 7.44 -10.53 -13.94
CA CYS A 272 7.02 -11.30 -15.10
C CYS A 272 7.73 -10.84 -16.39
N TYR A 273 7.94 -9.54 -16.57
CA TYR A 273 8.69 -9.00 -17.70
C TYR A 273 10.15 -9.46 -17.69
N ILE A 274 10.82 -9.39 -16.54
CA ILE A 274 12.22 -9.83 -16.38
C ILE A 274 12.33 -11.35 -16.65
N LEU A 275 11.45 -12.16 -16.08
CA LEU A 275 11.43 -13.61 -16.29
C LEU A 275 11.16 -13.97 -17.75
N LYS A 276 10.17 -13.34 -18.38
CA LYS A 276 9.88 -13.50 -19.82
C LYS A 276 11.11 -13.17 -20.67
N ARG A 277 11.83 -12.11 -20.31
CA ARG A 277 13.03 -11.68 -21.04
C ARG A 277 14.15 -12.72 -20.94
N GLU A 278 14.40 -13.27 -19.76
CA GLU A 278 15.38 -14.34 -19.54
C GLU A 278 14.99 -15.62 -20.31
N ILE A 279 13.70 -16.00 -20.31
CA ILE A 279 13.21 -17.16 -21.09
C ILE A 279 13.42 -16.96 -22.60
N ILE A 280 13.15 -15.76 -23.13
CA ILE A 280 13.42 -15.47 -24.55
C ILE A 280 14.90 -15.59 -24.85
N GLU A 281 15.79 -15.08 -24.00
CA GLU A 281 17.24 -15.18 -24.21
C GLU A 281 17.71 -16.64 -24.22
N LEU A 282 17.15 -17.49 -23.37
CA LEU A 282 17.42 -18.92 -23.34
C LEU A 282 16.99 -19.67 -24.59
N LEU A 283 15.74 -19.46 -25.00
CA LEU A 283 15.18 -20.13 -26.16
C LEU A 283 15.84 -19.62 -27.45
N ALA A 284 16.23 -18.35 -27.49
CA ALA A 284 17.00 -17.78 -28.58
C ALA A 284 18.41 -18.37 -28.65
N ALA A 285 19.06 -18.67 -27.53
CA ALA A 285 20.38 -19.29 -27.52
C ALA A 285 20.45 -20.67 -28.19
N LYS A 286 19.30 -21.35 -28.33
CA LYS A 286 19.17 -22.63 -29.05
C LYS A 286 18.88 -22.48 -30.55
N ARG A 287 18.78 -21.24 -31.06
CA ARG A 287 18.42 -20.92 -32.45
C ARG A 287 19.48 -20.01 -33.08
N TYR A 288 19.54 -20.00 -34.40
CA TYR A 288 20.43 -19.13 -35.17
C TYR A 288 19.67 -17.98 -35.80
N TYR A 289 20.23 -16.78 -35.71
CA TYR A 289 19.65 -15.55 -36.23
C TYR A 289 20.69 -14.84 -37.11
N LEU A 290 20.25 -14.24 -38.21
CA LEU A 290 21.12 -13.46 -39.08
C LEU A 290 21.46 -12.12 -38.40
N LEU A 291 22.76 -11.81 -38.26
CA LEU A 291 23.23 -10.49 -37.84
C LEU A 291 23.80 -9.73 -39.03
N GLN A 292 22.98 -8.84 -39.57
CA GLN A 292 23.32 -7.98 -40.69
C GLN A 292 22.77 -6.58 -40.41
N PHE A 293 23.54 -5.56 -40.77
CA PHE A 293 23.13 -4.16 -40.68
C PHE A 293 23.85 -3.31 -41.73
N TYR A 294 23.42 -2.07 -41.88
CA TYR A 294 24.00 -1.09 -42.77
C TYR A 294 24.51 0.11 -41.99
N VAL A 295 25.62 0.69 -42.43
CA VAL A 295 26.31 1.80 -41.78
C VAL A 295 26.32 3.01 -42.68
N TYR A 296 25.80 4.12 -42.17
CA TYR A 296 25.73 5.40 -42.87
C TYR A 296 26.35 6.52 -42.02
N GLN A 297 26.95 7.51 -42.67
CA GLN A 297 27.37 8.76 -42.07
C GLN A 297 26.86 9.89 -42.97
N ASN A 298 26.12 10.86 -42.41
CA ASN A 298 25.47 11.91 -43.21
C ASN A 298 24.67 11.37 -44.41
N HIS A 299 23.94 10.26 -44.21
CA HIS A 299 23.15 9.54 -45.23
C HIS A 299 23.93 8.86 -46.36
N LEU A 300 25.26 8.90 -46.33
CA LEU A 300 26.11 8.18 -47.28
C LEU A 300 26.60 6.86 -46.69
N ALA A 301 26.64 5.81 -47.51
CA ALA A 301 27.16 4.51 -47.13
C ALA A 301 28.67 4.60 -46.85
N VAL A 302 29.13 4.01 -45.75
CA VAL A 302 30.56 4.03 -45.37
C VAL A 302 31.18 2.66 -45.66
N PRO A 303 32.01 2.52 -46.72
CA PRO A 303 32.71 1.27 -47.03
C PRO A 303 33.98 1.10 -46.18
N ASN A 304 34.47 -0.13 -46.09
CA ASN A 304 35.75 -0.51 -45.46
C ASN A 304 35.86 -0.22 -43.95
N LEU A 305 34.73 -0.06 -43.25
CA LEU A 305 34.72 0.10 -41.80
C LEU A 305 34.62 -1.26 -41.11
N SER A 306 35.62 -1.60 -40.29
CA SER A 306 35.72 -2.89 -39.61
C SER A 306 35.02 -2.90 -38.25
N PHE A 307 34.22 -3.92 -38.03
CA PHE A 307 33.50 -4.18 -36.79
C PHE A 307 33.91 -5.52 -36.19
N ARG A 308 34.01 -5.57 -34.87
CA ARG A 308 34.20 -6.81 -34.10
C ARG A 308 33.04 -7.09 -33.17
N LEU A 309 32.74 -8.37 -32.98
CA LEU A 309 31.78 -8.82 -31.97
C LEU A 309 32.44 -9.12 -30.64
N ALA A 310 31.77 -8.70 -29.57
CA ALA A 310 32.09 -9.03 -28.19
C ALA A 310 30.86 -9.54 -27.45
N GLN A 311 31.12 -10.26 -26.37
CA GLN A 311 30.11 -10.66 -25.40
C GLN A 311 29.53 -9.44 -24.66
N LYS A 312 28.42 -9.64 -23.95
CA LYS A 312 27.79 -8.61 -23.11
C LYS A 312 28.76 -7.93 -22.13
N ASN A 313 29.70 -8.69 -21.56
CA ASN A 313 30.74 -8.19 -20.65
C ASN A 313 31.91 -7.48 -21.35
N GLY A 314 31.92 -7.37 -22.68
CA GLY A 314 32.96 -6.70 -23.46
C GLY A 314 34.13 -7.60 -23.90
N LYS A 315 34.16 -8.87 -23.48
CA LYS A 315 35.19 -9.82 -23.93
C LYS A 315 35.01 -10.17 -25.41
N ALA A 316 36.10 -10.23 -26.16
CA ALA A 316 36.10 -10.59 -27.58
C ALA A 316 35.46 -11.97 -27.81
N LEU A 317 34.76 -12.13 -28.93
CA LEU A 317 34.17 -13.39 -29.35
C LEU A 317 35.07 -14.03 -30.42
N PHE A 318 35.44 -15.29 -30.24
CA PHE A 318 36.27 -16.05 -31.18
C PHE A 318 35.45 -17.15 -31.87
N ASN A 319 35.72 -17.41 -33.14
CA ASN A 319 35.15 -18.50 -33.92
C ASN A 319 35.82 -19.85 -33.57
N GLN A 320 35.40 -20.94 -34.20
CA GLN A 320 35.98 -22.28 -33.96
C GLN A 320 37.44 -22.42 -34.43
N GLN A 321 37.92 -21.52 -35.28
CA GLN A 321 39.28 -21.48 -35.82
C GLN A 321 40.24 -20.61 -34.97
N GLY A 322 39.72 -19.93 -33.94
CA GLY A 322 40.50 -19.05 -33.07
C GLY A 322 40.53 -17.58 -33.49
N ASP A 323 39.85 -17.21 -34.58
CA ASP A 323 39.79 -15.83 -35.06
C ASP A 323 38.65 -15.04 -34.40
N MET A 324 38.86 -13.74 -34.22
CA MET A 324 37.80 -12.84 -33.77
C MET A 324 36.70 -12.74 -34.82
N TYR A 325 35.45 -12.74 -34.38
CA TYR A 325 34.32 -12.43 -35.26
C TYR A 325 34.41 -10.97 -35.74
N ARG A 326 34.92 -10.79 -36.97
CA ARG A 326 35.03 -9.51 -37.66
C ARG A 326 34.22 -9.48 -38.94
N ALA A 327 33.68 -8.32 -39.25
CA ALA A 327 33.06 -8.03 -40.53
C ALA A 327 33.36 -6.59 -40.92
N THR A 328 33.59 -6.36 -42.21
CA THR A 328 33.86 -5.04 -42.76
C THR A 328 32.68 -4.61 -43.63
N SER A 329 32.36 -3.32 -43.64
CA SER A 329 31.30 -2.80 -44.50
C SER A 329 31.71 -2.83 -45.98
N ASP A 330 30.77 -3.25 -46.84
CA ASP A 330 30.95 -3.24 -48.29
C ASP A 330 30.68 -1.85 -48.90
N LYS A 331 30.69 -1.76 -50.24
CA LYS A 331 30.41 -0.53 -51.00
C LYS A 331 29.04 0.09 -50.70
N ASN A 332 28.08 -0.71 -50.25
CA ASN A 332 26.73 -0.29 -49.89
C ASN A 332 26.59 -0.05 -48.37
N GLY A 333 27.70 -0.07 -47.63
CA GLY A 333 27.73 0.08 -46.18
C GLY A 333 27.21 -1.14 -45.43
N GLN A 334 26.99 -2.28 -46.09
CA GLN A 334 26.44 -3.49 -45.50
C GLN A 334 27.52 -4.24 -44.73
N VAL A 335 27.20 -4.60 -43.48
CA VAL A 335 28.03 -5.44 -42.61
C VAL A 335 27.26 -6.72 -42.32
N ASN A 336 27.86 -7.87 -42.61
CA ASN A 336 27.23 -9.17 -42.42
C ASN A 336 28.11 -10.10 -41.58
N PHE A 337 27.63 -10.43 -40.37
CA PHE A 337 28.26 -11.41 -39.48
C PHE A 337 27.70 -12.83 -39.65
N GLY A 338 26.78 -13.02 -40.60
CA GLY A 338 26.14 -14.31 -40.85
C GLY A 338 25.18 -14.74 -39.75
N LYS A 339 24.94 -16.05 -39.68
CA LYS A 339 24.03 -16.65 -38.69
C LYS A 339 24.77 -16.94 -37.40
N LEU A 340 24.35 -16.30 -36.31
CA LEU A 340 24.92 -16.48 -34.98
C LEU A 340 23.87 -17.06 -34.03
N SER A 341 24.31 -17.81 -33.01
CA SER A 341 23.42 -18.27 -31.95
C SER A 341 22.77 -17.08 -31.25
N GLY A 342 21.48 -17.16 -30.93
CA GLY A 342 20.79 -16.09 -30.22
C GLY A 342 21.48 -15.74 -28.90
N GLY A 343 21.55 -14.45 -28.60
CA GLY A 343 22.29 -13.97 -27.44
C GLY A 343 22.32 -12.44 -27.41
N GLN A 344 23.09 -11.88 -26.48
CA GLN A 344 23.39 -10.46 -26.44
C GLN A 344 24.85 -10.23 -26.83
N TYR A 345 25.04 -9.44 -27.87
CA TYR A 345 26.37 -9.10 -28.39
C TYR A 345 26.58 -7.59 -28.39
N LYS A 346 27.82 -7.19 -28.15
CA LYS A 346 28.30 -5.83 -28.38
C LYS A 346 29.05 -5.80 -29.70
N ILE A 347 28.72 -4.86 -30.56
CA ILE A 347 29.42 -4.58 -31.81
C ILE A 347 30.30 -3.36 -31.55
N LEU A 348 31.61 -3.54 -31.73
CA LEU A 348 32.62 -2.49 -31.56
C LEU A 348 33.24 -2.15 -32.90
N ILE A 349 33.52 -0.88 -33.13
CA ILE A 349 34.27 -0.41 -34.29
C ILE A 349 35.76 -0.58 -33.96
N GLU A 350 36.53 -1.20 -34.87
CA GLU A 350 37.96 -1.46 -34.62
C GLU A 350 38.85 -0.27 -35.00
N ASN A 351 38.41 0.59 -35.91
CA ASN A 351 39.28 1.58 -36.56
C ASN A 351 38.92 3.04 -36.26
N SER A 352 38.31 3.34 -35.11
CA SER A 352 38.03 4.72 -34.74
C SER A 352 38.93 5.16 -33.58
N MET A 353 39.70 6.23 -33.80
CA MET A 353 40.36 7.02 -32.75
C MET A 353 39.35 7.73 -31.82
N THR A 354 38.08 7.32 -31.85
CA THR A 354 36.96 7.92 -31.13
C THR A 354 36.43 6.92 -30.11
N ASN A 355 36.17 7.40 -28.90
CA ASN A 355 35.65 6.63 -27.77
C ASN A 355 34.15 6.27 -27.95
N GLU A 356 33.81 5.67 -29.10
CA GLU A 356 32.44 5.41 -29.54
C GLU A 356 31.80 4.27 -28.74
N LYS A 357 30.55 4.48 -28.33
CA LYS A 357 29.83 3.49 -27.52
C LYS A 357 29.45 2.28 -28.39
N PRO A 358 29.68 1.05 -27.91
CA PRO A 358 29.35 -0.15 -28.67
C PRO A 358 27.85 -0.27 -28.90
N PHE A 359 27.47 -0.82 -30.05
CA PHE A 359 26.07 -1.13 -30.36
C PHE A 359 25.68 -2.48 -29.75
N CYS A 360 24.46 -2.60 -29.26
CA CYS A 360 23.97 -3.85 -28.68
C CYS A 360 23.04 -4.58 -29.65
N ALA A 361 23.42 -5.80 -30.05
CA ALA A 361 22.59 -6.72 -30.80
C ALA A 361 21.95 -7.75 -29.86
N TYR A 362 20.64 -7.94 -29.95
CA TYR A 362 19.93 -8.97 -29.19
C TYR A 362 18.70 -9.49 -29.92
N VAL A 363 18.19 -10.66 -29.50
CA VAL A 363 16.94 -11.21 -30.04
C VAL A 363 15.74 -10.63 -29.28
N LYS A 364 14.83 -9.96 -29.99
CA LYS A 364 13.64 -9.31 -29.39
C LYS A 364 12.46 -10.29 -29.21
N LYS A 365 12.21 -11.14 -30.21
CA LYS A 365 11.19 -12.20 -30.22
C LYS A 365 11.78 -13.47 -30.84
N LEU A 366 11.30 -14.63 -30.40
CA LEU A 366 11.77 -15.93 -30.90
C LEU A 366 11.42 -16.21 -32.37
N THR A 367 10.37 -15.55 -32.89
CA THR A 367 9.92 -15.63 -34.28
C THR A 367 10.76 -14.81 -35.25
N ASN A 368 11.60 -13.89 -34.76
CA ASN A 368 12.45 -13.09 -35.62
C ASN A 368 13.48 -13.98 -36.33
N LYS A 369 13.79 -13.68 -37.60
CA LYS A 369 14.89 -14.34 -38.32
C LYS A 369 16.24 -13.60 -38.16
N ARG A 370 16.20 -12.36 -37.66
CA ARG A 370 17.35 -11.45 -37.54
C ARG A 370 17.49 -10.91 -36.12
N PHE A 371 18.72 -10.50 -35.76
CA PHE A 371 18.97 -9.74 -34.54
C PHE A 371 18.30 -8.37 -34.57
N TYR A 372 18.03 -7.81 -33.41
CA TYR A 372 17.60 -6.41 -33.24
C TYR A 372 18.78 -5.60 -32.72
N LEU A 373 19.05 -4.44 -33.33
CA LEU A 373 20.06 -3.49 -32.88
C LEU A 373 19.43 -2.37 -32.05
N LYS A 374 19.94 -2.18 -30.83
CA LYS A 374 19.58 -1.01 -30.02
C LYS A 374 20.33 0.21 -30.57
N LYS A 375 19.58 1.23 -31.01
CA LYS A 375 20.16 2.52 -31.40
C LYS A 375 20.97 3.12 -30.26
N THR A 376 22.20 3.52 -30.55
CA THR A 376 23.09 4.20 -29.60
C THR A 376 23.04 5.72 -29.86
N LYS A 377 22.73 6.53 -28.84
CA LYS A 377 22.54 7.99 -28.98
C LYS A 377 23.85 8.80 -29.18
N ARG A 378 25.03 8.17 -29.15
CA ARG A 378 26.35 8.83 -29.24
C ARG A 378 27.27 8.05 -30.18
N SER A 379 26.94 8.05 -31.46
CA SER A 379 27.76 7.49 -32.52
C SER A 379 27.68 8.43 -33.72
N ASN A 380 28.82 8.69 -34.37
CA ASN A 380 28.88 9.46 -35.61
C ASN A 380 28.29 8.67 -36.80
N TYR A 381 28.13 7.35 -36.64
CA TYR A 381 27.51 6.46 -37.61
C TYR A 381 26.06 6.14 -37.26
N GLN A 382 25.19 6.21 -38.26
CA GLN A 382 23.82 5.69 -38.25
C GLN A 382 23.83 4.22 -38.67
N ILE A 383 23.45 3.33 -37.76
CA ILE A 383 23.31 1.90 -38.04
C ILE A 383 21.83 1.54 -38.20
N ILE A 384 21.48 0.95 -39.34
CA ILE A 384 20.10 0.59 -39.72
C ILE A 384 20.03 -0.92 -40.05
N MET A 385 18.92 -1.56 -39.74
CA MET A 385 18.70 -3.00 -39.98
C MET A 385 18.24 -3.34 -41.41
N GLU A 386 17.84 -2.32 -42.16
CA GLU A 386 17.33 -2.39 -43.54
C GLU A 386 18.07 -1.33 -44.36
N SER A 387 18.25 -1.56 -45.66
CA SER A 387 18.94 -0.60 -46.51
C SER A 387 18.09 0.67 -46.62
N ASN A 388 18.73 1.83 -46.68
CA ASN A 388 18.02 3.10 -46.82
C ASN A 388 17.60 3.37 -48.29
N GLN A 389 17.57 2.34 -49.14
CA GLN A 389 17.00 2.41 -50.48
C GLN A 389 15.47 2.50 -50.35
N LYS A 390 15.00 3.71 -50.01
CA LYS A 390 13.71 4.19 -50.53
C LYS A 390 13.92 4.39 -52.02
N ASN A 391 13.06 3.74 -52.80
CA ASN A 391 12.91 3.87 -54.25
C ASN A 391 13.32 5.25 -54.77
N ASP A 392 14.30 5.27 -55.68
CA ASP A 392 14.30 6.23 -56.78
C ASP A 392 13.15 5.88 -57.75
#